data_AF-A0AAE4DDP8-F1
#
_entry.id   AF-A0AAE4DDP8-F1
#
_cell.length_a   1.000
_cell.length_b   1.000
_cell.length_c   1.000
_cell.angle_alpha   90.00
_cell.angle_beta   90.00
_cell.angle_gamma   90.00
#
_symmetry.space_group_name_H-M   'P 1'
#
loop_
_entity.id
_entity.type
_entity.pdbx_description
1 polymer ?
#
loop_
_entity_poly.entity_id
_entity_poly.type
_entity_poly.pdbx_seq_one_letter_code
_entity_poly.pdbx_strand_id
1 'polypeptide(L)'
;MKQLLICLLCFSFNIHSYASYEDSAIIKPKWYKGRISKTKSEYLSKNTFFKDLKINQLTSNHESLHDHMIEIHFLVNRGDTFALFSGFFDVWKLTNGEWKNLYKGSFKGFNYSNNVFFRNDTLFSLGGEGFWTNHMHLIYFSQDRGEWEYYMTQNRPLGLSTNQTMIVGDTIYALFCKTHEANSKPPKKRHFIFSFNSKKWLPFSLDYTNEGSTQIASNYVFSYQLQNKLYLISGGNRTVFNPALRKMFLYEDPSYNIPHAYFINDSSGHFVYHRTGKVTSTVSEIPPDKEGALVATFDLKNNIKPTENLYSWYLAIFVPAILIGLWFWFKKGRHFISRSKLDNTSADKPFESALIKIRESGKKTLSSSELDRIIEIDNESPEAARIKRSNWIKEVNLFYRIQRDKNLITRERDPKDRRFYVYKFHFD
;
A
#
# COMPACT_ATOMS: atom_id res chain seq x y z
N MET A 1 -20.65 -35.42 18.57
CA MET A 1 -21.16 -35.22 17.19
C MET A 1 -21.27 -33.75 16.78
N LYS A 2 -21.85 -32.84 17.60
CA LYS A 2 -21.98 -31.40 17.25
C LYS A 2 -20.64 -30.63 17.09
N GLN A 3 -19.56 -31.03 17.76
CA GLN A 3 -18.26 -30.37 17.64
C GLN A 3 -17.46 -30.76 16.39
N LEU A 4 -17.71 -31.95 15.82
CA LEU A 4 -17.07 -32.38 14.55
C LEU A 4 -17.62 -31.61 13.35
N LEU A 5 -18.89 -31.20 13.42
CA LEU A 5 -19.56 -30.40 12.37
C LEU A 5 -18.97 -28.98 12.28
N ILE A 6 -18.57 -28.39 13.40
CA ILE A 6 -17.98 -27.04 13.47
C ILE A 6 -16.57 -27.03 12.85
N CYS A 7 -15.77 -28.08 13.08
CA CYS A 7 -14.44 -28.20 12.46
C CYS A 7 -14.53 -28.42 10.94
N LEU A 8 -15.51 -29.18 10.45
CA LEU A 8 -15.76 -29.35 9.01
C LEU A 8 -16.25 -28.05 8.36
N LEU A 9 -17.09 -27.26 9.05
CA LEU A 9 -17.53 -25.94 8.58
C LEU A 9 -16.40 -24.91 8.50
N CYS A 10 -15.45 -24.94 9.43
CA CYS A 10 -14.25 -24.10 9.37
C CYS A 10 -13.26 -24.51 8.27
N PHE A 11 -13.23 -25.81 7.92
CA PHE A 11 -12.41 -26.31 6.80
C PHE A 11 -13.03 -25.96 5.44
N SER A 12 -14.35 -26.03 5.29
CA SER A 12 -15.04 -25.60 4.07
C SER A 12 -14.95 -24.09 3.82
N PHE A 13 -14.88 -23.28 4.89
CA PHE A 13 -14.69 -21.82 4.76
C PHE A 13 -13.28 -21.43 4.27
N ASN A 14 -12.25 -22.21 4.59
CA ASN A 14 -10.87 -21.95 4.13
C ASN A 14 -10.64 -22.39 2.67
N ILE A 15 -11.41 -23.36 2.17
CA ILE A 15 -11.31 -23.80 0.77
C ILE A 15 -12.09 -22.84 -0.16
N HIS A 16 -13.15 -22.19 0.32
CA HIS A 16 -13.88 -21.17 -0.47
C HIS A 16 -13.16 -19.82 -0.59
N SER A 17 -12.15 -19.52 0.24
CA SER A 17 -11.35 -18.29 0.11
C SER A 17 -10.28 -18.32 -0.99
N TYR A 18 -10.17 -19.42 -1.76
CA TYR A 18 -9.17 -19.57 -2.83
C TYR A 18 -9.75 -19.80 -4.23
N ALA A 19 -11.07 -19.81 -4.37
CA ALA A 19 -11.74 -20.06 -5.65
C ALA A 19 -12.94 -19.11 -5.85
N SER A 20 -12.65 -17.85 -6.16
CA SER A 20 -13.54 -16.98 -6.93
C SER A 20 -12.75 -15.77 -7.43
N TYR A 21 -11.93 -15.98 -8.47
CA TYR A 21 -11.49 -14.90 -9.37
C TYR A 21 -12.45 -14.88 -10.57
N GLU A 22 -13.74 -15.01 -10.30
CA GLU A 22 -14.82 -14.85 -11.27
C GLU A 22 -15.63 -13.61 -10.85
N ASP A 23 -15.71 -12.67 -11.79
CA ASP A 23 -16.60 -11.53 -11.84
C ASP A 23 -16.78 -10.74 -10.54
N SER A 24 -15.71 -10.08 -10.10
CA SER A 24 -15.89 -8.83 -9.36
C SER A 24 -16.63 -7.85 -10.29
N ALA A 25 -17.91 -7.61 -9.99
CA ALA A 25 -18.75 -6.61 -10.63
C ALA A 25 -17.94 -5.38 -11.05
N ILE A 26 -18.09 -4.97 -12.30
CA ILE A 26 -17.33 -3.88 -12.96
C ILE A 26 -17.39 -2.62 -12.08
N ILE A 27 -16.39 -2.42 -11.22
CA ILE A 27 -16.25 -1.18 -10.44
C ILE A 27 -15.73 -0.13 -11.41
N LYS A 28 -16.65 0.60 -12.04
CA LYS A 28 -16.29 1.79 -12.80
C LYS A 28 -15.57 2.76 -11.85
N PRO A 29 -14.36 3.25 -12.18
CA PRO A 29 -13.73 4.28 -11.38
C PRO A 29 -14.68 5.48 -11.28
N LYS A 30 -15.02 5.91 -10.05
CA LYS A 30 -15.90 7.06 -9.79
C LYS A 30 -15.23 8.42 -10.06
N TRP A 31 -14.07 8.41 -10.71
CA TRP A 31 -13.24 9.58 -10.92
C TRP A 31 -12.68 9.62 -12.34
N TYR A 32 -12.47 10.84 -12.81
CA TYR A 32 -11.97 11.16 -14.15
C TYR A 32 -10.57 11.72 -14.03
N LYS A 33 -9.69 11.46 -15.00
CA LYS A 33 -8.33 12.01 -15.04
C LYS A 33 -7.99 12.53 -16.42
N GLY A 34 -7.36 13.70 -16.44
CA GLY A 34 -6.68 14.23 -17.60
C GLY A 34 -5.27 14.69 -17.30
N ARG A 35 -4.40 14.69 -18.32
CA ARG A 35 -2.99 15.09 -18.23
C ARG A 35 -2.69 16.09 -19.35
N ILE A 36 -2.03 17.19 -19.00
CA ILE A 36 -1.66 18.27 -19.89
C ILE A 36 -0.17 18.52 -19.79
N SER A 37 0.58 18.37 -20.89
CA SER A 37 1.96 18.88 -20.98
C SER A 37 1.95 20.27 -21.64
N LYS A 38 2.63 21.23 -21.01
CA LYS A 38 2.72 22.62 -21.49
C LYS A 38 3.75 22.71 -22.62
N THR A 39 3.31 22.77 -23.88
CA THR A 39 4.17 23.20 -25.01
C THR A 39 3.73 24.49 -25.70
N LYS A 40 2.67 25.19 -25.25
CA LYS A 40 2.38 26.60 -25.59
C LYS A 40 1.21 27.14 -24.75
N SER A 41 1.48 28.06 -23.83
CA SER A 41 0.48 28.71 -22.95
C SER A 41 -0.63 29.44 -23.71
N GLU A 42 -0.33 29.96 -24.89
CA GLU A 42 -1.27 30.72 -25.73
C GLU A 42 -2.42 29.88 -26.31
N TYR A 43 -2.24 28.56 -26.34
CA TYR A 43 -3.24 27.62 -26.85
C TYR A 43 -4.28 27.23 -25.79
N LEU A 44 -3.82 27.00 -24.56
CA LEU A 44 -4.69 26.59 -23.45
C LEU A 44 -5.71 27.69 -23.10
N SER A 45 -5.33 28.96 -23.23
CA SER A 45 -6.19 30.10 -22.92
C SER A 45 -7.31 30.35 -23.94
N LYS A 46 -7.20 29.82 -25.17
CA LYS A 46 -8.18 30.01 -26.25
C LYS A 46 -9.21 28.89 -26.37
N ASN A 47 -9.07 27.79 -25.64
CA ASN A 47 -9.99 26.65 -25.66
C ASN A 47 -11.13 26.85 -24.64
N THR A 48 -12.38 26.64 -25.05
CA THR A 48 -13.57 26.85 -24.21
C THR A 48 -13.58 26.00 -22.94
N PHE A 49 -13.23 24.71 -23.04
CA PHE A 49 -13.16 23.82 -21.87
C PHE A 49 -12.14 24.33 -20.83
N PHE A 50 -10.98 24.81 -21.29
CA PHE A 50 -9.92 25.32 -20.42
C PHE A 50 -10.22 26.72 -19.87
N LYS A 51 -11.01 27.51 -20.59
CA LYS A 51 -11.55 28.79 -20.12
C LYS A 51 -12.51 28.55 -18.94
N ASP A 52 -13.38 27.53 -19.03
CA ASP A 52 -14.30 27.15 -17.95
C ASP A 52 -13.54 26.65 -16.71
N LEU A 53 -12.42 25.95 -16.91
CA LEU A 53 -11.51 25.55 -15.85
C LEU A 53 -10.62 26.69 -15.32
N LYS A 54 -10.74 27.92 -15.82
CA LYS A 54 -9.93 29.08 -15.42
C LYS A 54 -8.42 28.78 -15.32
N ILE A 55 -7.87 28.05 -16.30
CA ILE A 55 -6.46 27.61 -16.26
C ILE A 55 -5.49 28.78 -16.11
N ASN A 56 -5.80 29.95 -16.65
CA ASN A 56 -4.96 31.14 -16.50
C ASN A 56 -4.74 31.50 -15.02
N GLN A 57 -5.80 31.49 -14.20
CA GLN A 57 -5.71 31.71 -12.74
C GLN A 57 -4.84 30.65 -12.07
N LEU A 58 -5.02 29.39 -12.46
CA LEU A 58 -4.26 28.27 -11.92
C LEU A 58 -2.77 28.38 -12.25
N THR A 59 -2.44 28.79 -13.48
CA THR A 59 -1.04 28.90 -13.95
C THR A 59 -0.35 30.19 -13.51
N SER A 60 -1.06 31.30 -13.32
CA SER A 60 -0.48 32.55 -12.83
C SER A 60 0.06 32.43 -11.41
N ASN A 61 -0.53 31.53 -10.60
CA ASN A 61 -0.08 31.24 -9.24
C ASN A 61 1.30 30.57 -9.17
N HIS A 62 1.89 30.21 -10.31
CA HIS A 62 3.25 29.70 -10.40
C HIS A 62 4.06 30.58 -11.37
N GLU A 63 4.60 31.69 -10.87
CA GLU A 63 5.34 32.69 -11.65
C GLU A 63 6.65 32.16 -12.28
N SER A 64 7.16 31.00 -11.84
CA SER A 64 8.41 30.40 -12.33
C SER A 64 8.24 29.29 -13.39
N LEU A 65 7.03 29.09 -13.94
CA LEU A 65 6.71 28.02 -14.90
C LEU A 65 7.27 28.22 -16.32
N HIS A 66 8.30 29.06 -16.51
CA HIS A 66 8.72 29.50 -17.84
C HIS A 66 9.60 28.50 -18.59
N ASP A 67 10.36 27.63 -17.91
CA ASP A 67 11.42 26.83 -18.58
C ASP A 67 11.32 25.30 -18.47
N HIS A 68 10.31 24.73 -17.82
CA HIS A 68 10.19 23.28 -17.68
C HIS A 68 8.87 22.73 -18.23
N MET A 69 8.92 21.56 -18.87
CA MET A 69 7.72 20.80 -19.25
C MET A 69 6.93 20.48 -17.99
N ILE A 70 5.87 21.24 -17.77
CA ILE A 70 4.98 21.05 -16.62
C ILE A 70 3.82 20.20 -17.06
N GLU A 71 3.60 19.13 -16.29
CA GLU A 71 2.43 18.29 -16.43
C GLU A 71 1.39 18.66 -15.39
N ILE A 72 0.18 18.97 -15.85
CA ILE A 72 -0.97 19.24 -14.99
C ILE A 72 -1.91 18.05 -15.08
N HIS A 73 -2.24 17.48 -13.92
CA HIS A 73 -3.25 16.46 -13.77
C HIS A 73 -4.55 17.09 -13.32
N PHE A 74 -5.62 16.91 -14.11
CA PHE A 74 -6.98 17.24 -13.70
C PHE A 74 -7.66 15.98 -13.22
N LEU A 75 -8.32 16.04 -12.06
CA LEU A 75 -9.13 14.94 -11.56
C LEU A 75 -10.50 15.43 -11.17
N VAL A 76 -11.53 14.61 -11.39
CA VAL A 76 -12.86 14.89 -10.86
C VAL A 76 -13.25 13.74 -9.95
N ASN A 77 -13.67 14.04 -8.73
CA ASN A 77 -14.16 13.03 -7.78
C ASN A 77 -15.44 13.55 -7.11
N ARG A 78 -16.54 12.79 -7.21
CA ARG A 78 -17.86 13.18 -6.65
C ARG A 78 -18.34 14.59 -7.06
N GLY A 79 -18.00 15.04 -8.27
CA GLY A 79 -18.35 16.37 -8.78
C GLY A 79 -17.39 17.49 -8.38
N ASP A 80 -16.44 17.23 -7.48
CA ASP A 80 -15.35 18.15 -7.18
C ASP A 80 -14.24 18.03 -8.23
N THR A 81 -13.73 19.17 -8.71
CA THR A 81 -12.63 19.22 -9.67
C THR A 81 -11.32 19.61 -8.96
N PHE A 82 -10.27 18.85 -9.23
CA PHE A 82 -8.94 19.01 -8.68
C PHE A 82 -7.92 19.23 -9.81
N ALA A 83 -6.86 19.96 -9.51
CA ALA A 83 -5.69 20.11 -10.37
C ALA A 83 -4.40 19.94 -9.57
N LEU A 84 -3.44 19.22 -10.13
CA LEU A 84 -2.14 18.97 -9.52
C LEU A 84 -1.03 19.19 -10.53
N PHE A 85 0.01 19.89 -10.10
CA PHE A 85 1.21 20.11 -10.87
C PHE A 85 2.25 19.05 -10.50
N SER A 86 2.68 18.27 -11.49
CA SER A 86 3.78 17.32 -11.35
C SER A 86 5.01 18.04 -10.77
N GLY A 87 5.54 17.52 -9.65
CA GLY A 87 6.70 18.10 -8.96
C GLY A 87 6.41 19.11 -7.85
N PHE A 88 5.19 19.65 -7.74
CA PHE A 88 4.91 20.80 -6.85
C PHE A 88 4.08 20.48 -5.60
N PHE A 89 3.59 19.24 -5.46
CA PHE A 89 2.71 18.76 -4.38
C PHE A 89 1.39 19.51 -4.17
N ASP A 90 1.23 20.68 -4.77
CA ASP A 90 0.02 21.49 -4.69
C ASP A 90 -1.22 20.68 -5.09
N VAL A 91 -2.27 20.85 -4.31
CA VAL A 91 -3.57 20.19 -4.52
C VAL A 91 -4.61 21.27 -4.66
N TRP A 92 -4.83 21.70 -5.90
CA TRP A 92 -5.81 22.74 -6.19
C TRP A 92 -7.20 22.12 -6.29
N LYS A 93 -8.17 22.70 -5.59
CA LYS A 93 -9.59 22.35 -5.71
C LYS A 93 -10.37 23.55 -6.25
N LEU A 94 -11.19 23.33 -7.28
CA LEU A 94 -12.07 24.35 -7.82
C LEU A 94 -13.30 24.50 -6.92
N THR A 95 -13.46 25.65 -6.28
CA THR A 95 -14.57 25.95 -5.36
C THR A 95 -15.21 27.27 -5.76
N ASN A 96 -16.51 27.29 -6.06
CA ASN A 96 -17.25 28.49 -6.47
C ASN A 96 -16.59 29.24 -7.63
N GLY A 97 -16.01 28.49 -8.57
CA GLY A 97 -15.29 29.04 -9.72
C GLY A 97 -13.91 29.62 -9.39
N GLU A 98 -13.30 29.32 -8.25
CA GLU A 98 -11.94 29.72 -7.92
C GLU A 98 -11.08 28.54 -7.49
N TRP A 99 -9.82 28.52 -7.93
CA TRP A 99 -8.86 27.51 -7.50
C TRP A 99 -8.31 27.83 -6.11
N LYS A 100 -8.52 26.92 -5.16
CA LYS A 100 -7.98 27.01 -3.81
C LYS A 100 -6.96 25.90 -3.61
N ASN A 101 -5.73 26.25 -3.22
CA ASN A 101 -4.73 25.25 -2.87
C ASN A 101 -5.05 24.68 -1.50
N LEU A 102 -5.18 23.36 -1.41
CA LEU A 102 -5.42 22.64 -0.16
C LEU A 102 -4.11 22.24 0.52
N TYR A 103 -3.01 22.23 -0.22
CA TYR A 103 -1.69 21.90 0.32
C TYR A 103 -1.16 23.08 1.15
N LYS A 104 -0.72 22.78 2.38
CA LYS A 104 -0.20 23.75 3.35
C LYS A 104 1.32 23.70 3.50
N GLY A 105 1.95 22.67 2.94
CA GLY A 105 3.41 22.51 2.99
C GLY A 105 4.14 23.39 1.97
N SER A 106 5.47 23.32 2.01
CA SER A 106 6.35 24.10 1.12
C SER A 106 7.24 23.24 0.22
N PHE A 107 7.18 21.90 0.34
CA PHE A 107 7.99 20.99 -0.46
C PHE A 107 7.62 21.03 -1.94
N LYS A 108 8.65 21.10 -2.79
CA LYS A 108 8.59 21.10 -4.26
C LYS A 108 9.80 20.34 -4.80
N GLY A 109 9.81 20.00 -6.08
CA GLY A 109 10.96 19.38 -6.74
C GLY A 109 11.06 17.86 -6.59
N PHE A 110 9.96 17.21 -6.22
CA PHE A 110 9.89 15.76 -6.06
C PHE A 110 8.62 15.24 -6.72
N ASN A 111 8.65 14.00 -7.23
CA ASN A 111 7.50 13.35 -7.86
C ASN A 111 7.12 13.97 -9.22
N TYR A 112 8.10 14.30 -10.06
CA TYR A 112 7.83 14.66 -11.45
C TYR A 112 7.33 13.44 -12.25
N SER A 113 6.50 13.66 -13.27
CA SER A 113 5.93 12.60 -14.12
C SER A 113 5.17 11.53 -13.32
N ASN A 114 4.56 11.94 -12.21
CA ASN A 114 3.88 11.05 -11.27
C ASN A 114 2.51 10.56 -11.76
N ASN A 115 2.00 9.52 -11.11
CA ASN A 115 0.66 9.02 -11.34
C ASN A 115 -0.27 9.33 -10.17
N VAL A 116 -1.11 10.34 -10.35
CA VAL A 116 -2.18 10.69 -9.39
C VAL A 116 -3.49 9.98 -9.70
N PHE A 117 -4.23 9.59 -8.67
CA PHE A 117 -5.53 8.92 -8.76
C PHE A 117 -6.31 9.00 -7.44
N PHE A 118 -7.63 8.86 -7.49
CA PHE A 118 -8.45 8.71 -6.28
C PHE A 118 -8.69 7.24 -5.93
N ARG A 119 -8.70 6.92 -4.64
CA ARG A 119 -9.19 5.65 -4.12
C ARG A 119 -9.93 5.90 -2.81
N ASN A 120 -11.19 5.45 -2.72
CA ASN A 120 -12.06 5.68 -1.56
C ASN A 120 -12.01 7.14 -1.08
N ASP A 121 -12.13 8.08 -2.03
CA ASP A 121 -12.08 9.54 -1.83
C ASP A 121 -10.77 10.10 -1.28
N THR A 122 -9.76 9.26 -1.11
CA THR A 122 -8.40 9.69 -0.79
C THR A 122 -7.62 9.89 -2.09
N LEU A 123 -6.96 11.04 -2.22
CA LEU A 123 -6.10 11.34 -3.35
C LEU A 123 -4.72 10.70 -3.12
N PHE A 124 -4.29 9.87 -4.06
CA PHE A 124 -2.99 9.22 -4.07
C PHE A 124 -2.10 9.78 -5.18
N SER A 125 -0.79 9.69 -4.95
CA SER A 125 0.25 9.89 -5.96
C SER A 125 1.23 8.74 -5.90
N LEU A 126 1.45 8.08 -7.04
CA LEU A 126 2.38 6.98 -7.19
C LEU A 126 3.55 7.39 -8.07
N GLY A 127 4.73 7.28 -7.48
CA GLY A 127 6.02 7.26 -8.15
C GLY A 127 6.31 8.50 -8.98
N GLY A 128 7.51 8.55 -9.54
CA GLY A 128 7.94 9.69 -10.33
C GLY A 128 9.44 9.86 -10.28
N GLU A 129 9.88 11.02 -10.74
CA GLU A 129 11.26 11.42 -10.85
C GLU A 129 11.52 12.50 -9.79
N GLY A 130 12.54 12.28 -8.97
CA GLY A 130 13.14 13.34 -8.15
C GLY A 130 14.48 13.75 -8.74
N PHE A 131 15.10 14.80 -8.20
CA PHE A 131 16.39 15.31 -8.67
C PHE A 131 17.51 14.25 -8.78
N TRP A 132 17.49 13.22 -7.93
CA TRP A 132 18.60 12.26 -7.82
C TRP A 132 18.21 10.83 -8.21
N THR A 133 16.92 10.50 -8.18
CA THR A 133 16.49 9.11 -8.37
C THR A 133 15.02 9.01 -8.76
N ASN A 134 14.73 7.96 -9.52
CA ASN A 134 13.37 7.51 -9.80
C ASN A 134 12.85 6.69 -8.63
N HIS A 135 11.55 6.77 -8.36
CA HIS A 135 10.96 6.01 -7.27
C HIS A 135 9.54 5.57 -7.56
N MET A 136 9.11 4.51 -6.86
CA MET A 136 7.70 4.08 -6.80
C MET A 136 7.09 4.30 -5.42
N HIS A 137 7.47 5.40 -4.74
CA HIS A 137 6.79 5.81 -3.51
C HIS A 137 5.30 5.98 -3.77
N LEU A 138 4.48 5.40 -2.91
CA LEU A 138 3.05 5.66 -2.87
C LEU A 138 2.80 6.63 -1.71
N ILE A 139 2.20 7.77 -2.02
CA ILE A 139 1.84 8.79 -1.03
C ILE A 139 0.35 9.11 -1.16
N TYR A 140 -0.26 9.61 -0.09
CA TYR A 140 -1.64 10.07 -0.08
C TYR A 140 -1.75 11.46 0.52
N PHE A 141 -2.75 12.22 0.07
CA PHE A 141 -3.02 13.54 0.59
C PHE A 141 -3.98 13.45 1.78
N SER A 142 -3.52 13.89 2.95
CA SER A 142 -4.32 14.05 4.15
C SER A 142 -5.02 15.41 4.10
N GLN A 143 -6.31 15.41 3.80
CA GLN A 143 -7.07 16.66 3.65
C GLN A 143 -7.15 17.45 4.95
N ASP A 144 -7.26 16.78 6.11
CA ASP A 144 -7.34 17.44 7.42
C ASP A 144 -6.03 18.19 7.75
N ARG A 145 -4.89 17.58 7.41
CA ARG A 145 -3.57 18.19 7.62
C ARG A 145 -3.18 19.15 6.50
N GLY A 146 -3.72 18.96 5.29
CA GLY A 146 -3.26 19.68 4.10
C GLY A 146 -1.86 19.25 3.67
N GLU A 147 -1.49 17.99 3.90
CA GLU A 147 -0.13 17.47 3.69
C GLU A 147 -0.15 16.11 3.00
N TRP A 148 0.98 15.75 2.38
CA TRP A 148 1.20 14.43 1.78
C TRP A 148 1.93 13.50 2.74
N GLU A 149 1.47 12.26 2.81
CA GLU A 149 2.02 11.24 3.69
C GLU A 149 2.42 9.99 2.93
N TYR A 150 3.45 9.30 3.43
CA TYR A 150 3.84 8.01 2.90
C TYR A 150 2.78 6.95 3.21
N TYR A 151 2.31 6.29 2.15
CA TYR A 151 1.60 5.04 2.28
C TYR A 151 2.62 3.92 2.45
N MET A 152 2.65 3.31 3.64
CA MET A 152 3.63 2.27 3.96
C MET A 152 3.42 1.04 3.06
N THR A 153 4.46 0.67 2.30
CA THR A 153 4.45 -0.48 1.38
C THR A 153 5.65 -1.39 1.65
N GLN A 154 5.53 -2.66 1.27
CA GLN A 154 6.56 -3.69 1.37
C GLN A 154 7.06 -4.10 -0.02
N ASN A 155 8.33 -4.50 -0.10
CA ASN A 155 8.99 -4.97 -1.33
C ASN A 155 8.97 -3.98 -2.50
N ARG A 156 8.85 -2.69 -2.20
CA ARG A 156 8.81 -1.64 -3.21
C ARG A 156 10.10 -1.62 -4.04
N PRO A 157 10.02 -1.54 -5.36
CA PRO A 157 11.19 -1.42 -6.22
C PRO A 157 11.90 -0.09 -5.99
N LEU A 158 13.23 -0.15 -5.87
CA LEU A 158 14.10 0.98 -5.62
C LEU A 158 14.69 1.50 -6.93
N GLY A 159 14.83 2.82 -7.07
CA GLY A 159 15.45 3.45 -8.24
C GLY A 159 14.63 3.35 -9.53
N LEU A 160 13.36 2.93 -9.46
CA LEU A 160 12.50 2.71 -10.61
C LEU A 160 11.27 3.62 -10.55
N SER A 161 10.80 4.08 -11.72
CA SER A 161 9.52 4.77 -11.90
C SER A 161 8.85 4.30 -13.19
N THR A 162 7.56 4.63 -13.35
CA THR A 162 6.84 4.44 -14.61
C THR A 162 5.64 5.38 -14.68
N ASN A 163 5.36 5.89 -15.88
CA ASN A 163 4.10 6.54 -16.19
C ASN A 163 3.02 5.56 -16.71
N GLN A 164 3.39 4.33 -17.09
CA GLN A 164 2.46 3.26 -17.49
C GLN A 164 1.91 2.53 -16.26
N THR A 165 0.94 3.16 -15.59
CA THR A 165 0.23 2.56 -14.45
C THR A 165 -1.24 2.40 -14.71
N MET A 166 -1.84 1.42 -14.05
CA MET A 166 -3.27 1.16 -14.07
C MET A 166 -3.75 0.74 -12.69
N ILE A 167 -4.92 1.22 -12.28
CA ILE A 167 -5.52 0.92 -10.98
C ILE A 167 -6.83 0.16 -11.22
N VAL A 168 -6.91 -1.08 -10.77
CA VAL A 168 -8.12 -1.92 -10.86
C VAL A 168 -8.47 -2.44 -9.49
N GLY A 169 -9.59 -1.99 -8.93
CA GLY A 169 -9.99 -2.29 -7.56
C GLY A 169 -8.89 -1.94 -6.55
N ASP A 170 -8.42 -2.95 -5.81
CA ASP A 170 -7.34 -2.81 -4.82
C ASP A 170 -5.95 -3.13 -5.35
N THR A 171 -5.78 -3.05 -6.67
CA THR A 171 -4.54 -3.44 -7.33
C THR A 171 -4.00 -2.33 -8.21
N ILE A 172 -2.69 -2.07 -8.12
CA ILE A 172 -1.96 -1.24 -9.06
C ILE A 172 -1.08 -2.13 -9.92
N TYR A 173 -1.17 -1.97 -11.23
CA TYR A 173 -0.22 -2.52 -12.20
C TYR A 173 0.72 -1.41 -12.63
N ALA A 174 2.03 -1.62 -12.46
CA ALA A 174 3.09 -0.73 -12.91
C ALA A 174 3.91 -1.47 -13.97
N LEU A 175 3.87 -0.98 -15.21
CA LEU A 175 4.52 -1.64 -16.35
C LEU A 175 5.73 -0.84 -16.85
N PHE A 176 6.67 -1.53 -17.48
CA PHE A 176 7.79 -0.94 -18.21
C PHE A 176 8.68 -0.01 -17.40
N CYS A 177 8.79 -0.23 -16.08
CA CYS A 177 9.56 0.60 -15.18
C CYS A 177 10.99 0.84 -15.67
N LYS A 178 11.46 2.07 -15.44
CA LYS A 178 12.75 2.59 -15.89
C LYS A 178 13.52 3.21 -14.73
N THR A 179 14.83 3.12 -14.82
CA THR A 179 15.80 3.83 -13.98
C THR A 179 15.98 5.26 -14.48
N HIS A 180 16.51 6.13 -13.61
CA HIS A 180 16.85 7.52 -13.98
C HIS A 180 18.06 7.60 -14.93
N GLU A 181 18.98 6.64 -14.83
CA GLU A 181 20.25 6.66 -15.57
C GLU A 181 20.06 6.29 -17.05
N ALA A 182 20.20 7.28 -17.94
CA ALA A 182 20.04 7.12 -19.39
C ALA A 182 20.93 6.04 -20.03
N ASN A 183 22.09 5.74 -19.42
CA ASN A 183 23.07 4.76 -19.92
C ASN A 183 23.04 3.42 -19.16
N SER A 184 22.12 3.26 -18.21
CA SER A 184 22.02 2.02 -17.43
C SER A 184 21.36 0.91 -18.25
N LYS A 185 21.83 -0.33 -18.06
CA LYS A 185 21.14 -1.50 -18.63
C LYS A 185 19.70 -1.53 -18.10
N PRO A 186 18.71 -1.90 -18.95
CA PRO A 186 17.33 -1.99 -18.50
C PRO A 186 17.22 -2.93 -17.28
N PRO A 187 16.37 -2.59 -16.30
CA PRO A 187 16.29 -3.36 -15.07
C PRO A 187 15.79 -4.78 -15.34
N LYS A 188 16.32 -5.77 -14.60
CA LYS A 188 15.93 -7.19 -14.75
C LYS A 188 14.43 -7.43 -14.54
N LYS A 189 13.80 -6.63 -13.67
CA LYS A 189 12.37 -6.69 -13.35
C LYS A 189 11.77 -5.32 -13.67
N ARG A 190 10.82 -5.29 -14.60
CA ARG A 190 10.24 -4.05 -15.15
C ARG A 190 8.73 -3.93 -14.94
N HIS A 191 8.10 -4.97 -14.40
CA HIS A 191 6.66 -5.00 -14.18
C HIS A 191 6.39 -5.42 -12.75
N PHE A 192 5.49 -4.69 -12.11
CA PHE A 192 5.14 -4.89 -10.72
C PHE A 192 3.65 -4.75 -10.50
N ILE A 193 3.14 -5.58 -9.60
CA ILE A 193 1.78 -5.50 -9.08
C ILE A 193 1.86 -5.09 -7.62
N PHE A 194 1.05 -4.12 -7.23
CA PHE A 194 0.85 -3.73 -5.83
C PHE A 194 -0.57 -4.04 -5.41
N SER A 195 -0.74 -4.59 -4.22
CA SER A 195 -2.06 -4.80 -3.62
C SER A 195 -2.22 -3.92 -2.39
N PHE A 196 -3.29 -3.13 -2.34
CA PHE A 196 -3.65 -2.33 -1.16
C PHE A 196 -3.97 -3.21 0.06
N ASN A 197 -4.47 -4.42 -0.17
CA ASN A 197 -4.84 -5.36 0.90
C ASN A 197 -3.59 -5.95 1.59
N SER A 198 -2.62 -6.41 0.81
CA SER A 198 -1.38 -6.97 1.37
C SER A 198 -0.29 -5.92 1.62
N LYS A 199 -0.44 -4.73 1.04
CA LYS A 199 0.55 -3.63 1.00
C LYS A 199 1.89 -4.05 0.39
N LYS A 200 1.92 -5.09 -0.44
CA LYS A 200 3.13 -5.65 -1.04
C LYS A 200 3.20 -5.35 -2.52
N TRP A 201 4.40 -5.01 -2.97
CA TRP A 201 4.79 -5.05 -4.37
C TRP A 201 5.32 -6.44 -4.71
N LEU A 202 4.87 -6.99 -5.82
CA LEU A 202 5.36 -8.24 -6.38
C LEU A 202 5.79 -8.01 -7.83
N PRO A 203 7.00 -8.43 -8.23
CA PRO A 203 7.36 -8.39 -9.64
C PRO A 203 6.57 -9.43 -10.43
N PHE A 204 6.42 -9.21 -11.72
CA PHE A 204 5.99 -10.23 -12.67
C PHE A 204 6.69 -10.02 -14.02
N SER A 205 6.57 -11.01 -14.90
CA SER A 205 7.15 -10.96 -16.24
C SER A 205 6.04 -10.96 -17.28
N LEU A 206 6.30 -10.28 -18.39
CA LEU A 206 5.51 -10.41 -19.60
C LEU A 206 6.22 -11.41 -20.51
N ASP A 207 5.51 -12.47 -20.89
CA ASP A 207 5.99 -13.50 -21.80
C ASP A 207 5.57 -13.10 -23.22
N TYR A 208 6.49 -12.52 -23.97
CA TYR A 208 6.24 -12.02 -25.32
C TYR A 208 6.18 -13.15 -26.34
N THR A 209 5.31 -13.01 -27.35
CA THR A 209 5.14 -14.00 -28.41
C THR A 209 6.33 -14.04 -29.39
N ASN A 210 7.03 -12.92 -29.56
CA ASN A 210 8.25 -12.80 -30.38
C ASN A 210 9.08 -11.54 -30.01
N GLU A 211 10.28 -11.40 -30.57
CA GLU A 211 11.16 -10.25 -30.31
C GLU A 211 10.54 -8.91 -30.76
N GLY A 212 9.86 -8.88 -31.91
CA GLY A 212 9.18 -7.68 -32.42
C GLY A 212 8.09 -7.15 -31.46
N SER A 213 7.39 -8.06 -30.79
CA SER A 213 6.40 -7.76 -29.75
C SER A 213 7.00 -7.05 -28.55
N THR A 214 8.26 -7.35 -28.21
CA THR A 214 8.97 -6.68 -27.10
C THR A 214 9.26 -5.22 -27.44
N GLN A 215 9.67 -4.95 -28.69
CA GLN A 215 10.01 -3.60 -29.15
C GLN A 215 8.77 -2.70 -29.26
N ILE A 216 7.66 -3.26 -29.77
CA ILE A 216 6.35 -2.59 -29.79
C ILE A 216 5.90 -2.29 -28.34
N ALA A 217 6.14 -3.22 -27.43
CA ALA A 217 5.83 -3.06 -26.01
C ALA A 217 6.72 -2.06 -25.25
N SER A 218 7.83 -1.59 -25.80
CA SER A 218 8.73 -0.68 -25.06
C SER A 218 8.71 0.76 -25.53
N ASN A 219 8.22 1.03 -26.74
CA ASN A 219 8.37 2.32 -27.43
C ASN A 219 7.09 3.14 -27.45
N TYR A 220 6.44 3.31 -26.30
CA TYR A 220 5.20 4.09 -26.21
C TYR A 220 5.43 5.58 -26.02
N VAL A 221 4.63 6.37 -26.72
CA VAL A 221 4.58 7.82 -26.59
C VAL A 221 3.63 8.22 -25.46
N PHE A 222 2.54 7.47 -25.29
CA PHE A 222 1.48 7.81 -24.35
C PHE A 222 0.76 6.57 -23.81
N SER A 223 0.14 6.70 -22.63
CA SER A 223 -0.72 5.67 -22.06
C SER A 223 -1.95 6.24 -21.36
N TYR A 224 -3.08 5.56 -21.44
CA TYR A 224 -4.30 5.88 -20.70
C TYR A 224 -5.00 4.62 -20.20
N GLN A 225 -5.68 4.75 -19.07
CA GLN A 225 -6.55 3.71 -18.56
C GLN A 225 -7.99 4.00 -18.96
N LEU A 226 -8.67 2.99 -19.49
CA LEU A 226 -10.11 2.98 -19.69
C LEU A 226 -10.69 1.73 -19.02
N GLN A 227 -11.59 1.94 -18.06
CA GLN A 227 -12.13 0.87 -17.21
C GLN A 227 -11.02 0.01 -16.60
N ASN A 228 -10.98 -1.29 -16.91
CA ASN A 228 -10.00 -2.27 -16.40
C ASN A 228 -8.87 -2.58 -17.40
N LYS A 229 -8.69 -1.74 -18.43
CA LYS A 229 -7.68 -1.92 -19.48
C LYS A 229 -6.74 -0.72 -19.54
N LEU A 230 -5.47 -1.00 -19.80
CA LEU A 230 -4.45 0.02 -20.04
C LEU A 230 -4.10 0.03 -21.52
N TYR A 231 -4.25 1.19 -22.15
CA TYR A 231 -3.96 1.44 -23.54
C TYR A 231 -2.64 2.16 -23.65
N LEU A 232 -1.77 1.66 -24.52
CA LEU A 232 -0.43 2.15 -24.77
C LEU A 232 -0.35 2.51 -26.26
N ILE A 233 0.05 3.75 -26.56
CA ILE A 233 -0.04 4.32 -27.90
C ILE A 233 1.37 4.57 -28.43
N SER A 234 1.64 4.05 -29.62
CA SER A 234 2.90 4.29 -30.35
C SER A 234 2.68 4.24 -31.86
N GLY A 235 3.05 5.30 -32.57
CA GLY A 235 3.17 5.27 -34.04
C GLY A 235 1.95 4.75 -34.81
N GLY A 236 0.72 5.08 -34.40
CA GLY A 236 -0.49 4.56 -35.05
C GLY A 236 -0.88 3.14 -34.60
N ASN A 237 -0.29 2.62 -33.53
CA ASN A 237 -0.66 1.36 -32.92
C ASN A 237 -1.18 1.56 -31.49
N ARG A 238 -2.15 0.74 -31.11
CA ARG A 238 -2.68 0.64 -29.74
C ARG A 238 -2.36 -0.72 -29.18
N THR A 239 -1.54 -0.78 -28.14
CA THR A 239 -1.38 -1.99 -27.35
C THR A 239 -2.29 -1.92 -26.12
N VAL A 240 -3.06 -2.97 -25.87
CA VAL A 240 -4.01 -3.06 -24.77
C VAL A 240 -3.55 -4.13 -23.80
N PHE A 241 -3.23 -3.72 -22.58
CA PHE A 241 -2.99 -4.62 -21.46
C PHE A 241 -4.30 -4.89 -20.72
N ASN A 242 -4.69 -6.16 -20.66
CA ASN A 242 -5.92 -6.63 -20.01
C ASN A 242 -5.58 -7.62 -18.88
N PRO A 243 -5.70 -7.21 -17.61
CA PRO A 243 -5.38 -8.07 -16.47
C PRO A 243 -6.32 -9.26 -16.30
N ALA A 244 -7.61 -9.08 -16.62
CA ALA A 244 -8.60 -10.14 -16.48
C ALA A 244 -8.28 -11.31 -17.40
N LEU A 245 -7.87 -11.00 -18.64
CA LEU A 245 -7.43 -12.00 -19.62
C LEU A 245 -5.97 -12.43 -19.45
N ARG A 246 -5.21 -11.75 -18.57
CA ARG A 246 -3.76 -11.92 -18.40
C ARG A 246 -2.96 -11.83 -19.71
N LYS A 247 -3.41 -10.94 -20.59
CA LYS A 247 -2.95 -10.82 -21.97
C LYS A 247 -2.75 -9.38 -22.37
N MET A 248 -1.88 -9.19 -23.34
CA MET A 248 -1.63 -7.93 -24.00
C MET A 248 -1.81 -8.10 -25.51
N PHE A 249 -2.58 -7.21 -26.12
CA PHE A 249 -2.96 -7.29 -27.54
C PHE A 249 -2.53 -6.05 -28.30
N LEU A 250 -2.10 -6.20 -29.55
CA LEU A 250 -1.79 -5.11 -30.48
C LEU A 250 -2.96 -4.92 -31.43
N TYR A 251 -3.32 -3.67 -31.63
CA TYR A 251 -4.29 -3.25 -32.62
C TYR A 251 -3.63 -2.19 -33.49
N GLU A 252 -3.62 -2.45 -34.80
CA GLU A 252 -3.25 -1.44 -35.77
C GLU A 252 -4.38 -0.41 -35.84
N ASP A 253 -4.02 0.85 -35.62
CA ASP A 253 -4.95 1.96 -35.69
C ASP A 253 -4.30 3.16 -36.39
N PRO A 254 -4.19 3.13 -37.73
CA PRO A 254 -3.51 4.17 -38.51
C PRO A 254 -4.11 5.56 -38.31
N SER A 255 -5.36 5.65 -37.83
CA SER A 255 -6.02 6.91 -37.50
C SER A 255 -5.37 7.63 -36.31
N TYR A 256 -4.48 6.96 -35.58
CA TYR A 256 -4.02 7.34 -34.25
C TYR A 256 -2.55 7.78 -34.21
N ASN A 257 -2.19 8.76 -35.04
CA ASN A 257 -0.89 9.43 -34.99
C ASN A 257 -1.02 10.79 -34.25
N ILE A 258 -0.92 10.75 -32.91
CA ILE A 258 -1.24 11.91 -32.06
C ILE A 258 -0.01 12.36 -31.25
N PRO A 259 0.75 13.35 -31.74
CA PRO A 259 1.96 13.82 -31.05
C PRO A 259 1.67 14.71 -29.83
N HIS A 260 0.49 15.35 -29.73
CA HIS A 260 0.18 16.34 -28.67
C HIS A 260 -1.30 16.36 -28.30
N ALA A 261 -1.76 15.44 -27.44
CA ALA A 261 -3.16 15.40 -27.01
C ALA A 261 -3.35 15.60 -25.50
N TYR A 262 -4.46 16.24 -25.19
CA TYR A 262 -5.08 16.26 -23.88
C TYR A 262 -6.16 15.19 -23.86
N PHE A 263 -6.27 14.50 -22.73
CA PHE A 263 -7.19 13.38 -22.56
C PHE A 263 -8.05 13.69 -21.36
N ILE A 264 -9.36 13.62 -21.52
CA ILE A 264 -10.31 13.72 -20.41
C ILE A 264 -11.12 12.43 -20.50
N ASN A 265 -10.95 11.54 -19.53
CA ASN A 265 -11.80 10.35 -19.43
C ASN A 265 -13.14 10.82 -18.86
N ASP A 266 -14.23 10.81 -19.63
CA ASP A 266 -15.54 11.16 -19.09
C ASP A 266 -16.29 9.94 -18.52
N SER A 267 -17.45 10.18 -17.89
CA SER A 267 -18.32 9.13 -17.30
C SER A 267 -18.77 8.04 -18.28
N SER A 268 -18.67 8.32 -19.58
CA SER A 268 -19.01 7.43 -20.68
C SER A 268 -17.79 6.74 -21.29
N GLY A 269 -16.59 6.96 -20.76
CA GLY A 269 -15.36 6.34 -21.24
C GLY A 269 -14.86 6.92 -22.56
N HIS A 270 -15.34 8.10 -22.93
CA HIS A 270 -14.91 8.82 -24.12
C HIS A 270 -13.72 9.70 -23.76
N PHE A 271 -12.69 9.69 -24.61
CA PHE A 271 -11.63 10.70 -24.54
C PHE A 271 -11.83 11.75 -25.62
N VAL A 272 -11.84 13.01 -25.21
CA VAL A 272 -11.85 14.15 -26.13
C VAL A 272 -10.42 14.60 -26.35
N TYR A 273 -9.93 14.49 -27.59
CA TYR A 273 -8.66 15.08 -28.00
C TYR A 273 -8.86 16.41 -28.71
N HIS A 274 -8.02 17.39 -28.38
CA HIS A 274 -7.99 18.70 -29.02
C HIS A 274 -6.66 18.95 -29.74
N ARG A 275 -6.65 18.79 -31.07
CA ARG A 275 -5.66 19.46 -31.94
C ARG A 275 -6.18 20.86 -32.23
N THR A 276 -5.33 21.87 -32.08
CA THR A 276 -5.60 23.21 -32.64
C THR A 276 -6.97 23.83 -32.28
N GLY A 277 -7.53 23.49 -31.11
CA GLY A 277 -8.73 24.09 -30.51
C GLY A 277 -10.01 23.34 -30.83
N LYS A 278 -9.96 22.36 -31.73
CA LYS A 278 -11.13 21.61 -32.19
C LYS A 278 -11.19 20.24 -31.53
N VAL A 279 -12.33 19.88 -30.92
CA VAL A 279 -12.64 18.50 -30.56
C VAL A 279 -12.58 17.70 -31.86
N THR A 280 -11.56 16.87 -32.02
CA THR A 280 -11.31 16.24 -33.31
C THR A 280 -11.67 14.76 -33.30
N SER A 281 -11.66 14.08 -32.16
CA SER A 281 -12.12 12.69 -32.06
C SER A 281 -12.46 12.28 -30.63
N THR A 282 -13.42 11.36 -30.53
CA THR A 282 -13.74 10.59 -29.33
C THR A 282 -13.00 9.25 -29.40
N VAL A 283 -12.18 8.96 -28.40
CA VAL A 283 -11.50 7.68 -28.30
C VAL A 283 -12.42 6.72 -27.55
N SER A 284 -12.88 5.69 -28.24
CA SER A 284 -13.70 4.64 -27.67
C SER A 284 -12.86 3.43 -27.28
N GLU A 285 -13.43 2.60 -26.41
CA GLU A 285 -12.97 1.24 -26.20
C GLU A 285 -12.83 0.52 -27.55
N ILE A 286 -11.79 -0.30 -27.70
CA ILE A 286 -11.70 -1.17 -28.86
C ILE A 286 -12.89 -2.12 -28.83
N PRO A 287 -13.71 -2.18 -29.90
CA PRO A 287 -14.89 -3.03 -29.94
C PRO A 287 -14.55 -4.49 -29.58
N PRO A 288 -15.41 -5.20 -28.82
CA PRO A 288 -15.15 -6.57 -28.38
C PRO A 288 -14.90 -7.57 -29.53
N ASP A 289 -15.41 -7.25 -30.72
CA ASP A 289 -15.34 -8.03 -31.95
C ASP A 289 -14.05 -7.84 -32.75
N LYS A 290 -13.22 -6.85 -32.42
CA LYS A 290 -11.88 -6.75 -33.03
C LYS A 290 -10.93 -7.71 -32.33
N GLU A 291 -10.46 -8.72 -33.06
CA GLU A 291 -9.33 -9.54 -32.63
C GLU A 291 -8.02 -8.76 -32.80
N GLY A 292 -7.42 -8.36 -31.68
CA GLY A 292 -6.06 -7.84 -31.67
C GLY A 292 -5.03 -8.97 -31.72
N ALA A 293 -3.86 -8.71 -32.30
CA ALA A 293 -2.77 -9.68 -32.31
C ALA A 293 -2.22 -9.86 -30.88
N LEU A 294 -2.04 -11.10 -30.42
CA LEU A 294 -1.47 -11.38 -29.10
C LEU A 294 0.03 -11.00 -29.05
N VAL A 295 0.39 -10.11 -28.12
CA VAL A 295 1.75 -9.58 -27.94
C VAL A 295 2.44 -10.24 -26.78
N ALA A 296 1.73 -10.41 -25.66
CA ALA A 296 2.28 -11.02 -24.47
C ALA A 296 1.21 -11.65 -23.58
N THR A 297 1.63 -12.64 -22.79
CA THR A 297 0.89 -13.19 -21.65
C THR A 297 1.61 -12.87 -20.35
N PHE A 298 0.94 -13.01 -19.21
CA PHE A 298 1.64 -13.01 -17.93
C PHE A 298 0.96 -13.92 -16.91
N ASP A 299 1.76 -14.47 -16.01
CA ASP A 299 1.25 -15.15 -14.82
C ASP A 299 1.74 -14.48 -13.54
N LEU A 300 0.85 -14.38 -12.58
CA LEU A 300 1.12 -13.91 -11.23
C LEU A 300 1.63 -15.05 -10.33
N LYS A 301 1.60 -16.31 -10.80
CA LYS A 301 2.01 -17.51 -10.03
C LYS A 301 3.51 -17.57 -9.67
N ASN A 302 4.39 -16.82 -10.35
CA ASN A 302 5.84 -17.10 -10.32
C ASN A 302 6.69 -16.37 -9.26
N ASN A 303 6.12 -15.67 -8.27
CA ASN A 303 6.95 -15.05 -7.21
C ASN A 303 6.56 -15.42 -5.77
N ILE A 304 5.69 -16.39 -5.61
CA ILE A 304 5.56 -17.13 -4.36
C ILE A 304 6.08 -18.52 -4.72
N LYS A 305 7.39 -18.78 -4.51
CA LYS A 305 7.72 -20.15 -4.12
C LYS A 305 6.79 -20.38 -2.93
N PRO A 306 5.84 -21.33 -2.98
CA PRO A 306 5.10 -21.65 -1.77
C PRO A 306 6.19 -21.85 -0.73
N THR A 307 6.25 -20.96 0.26
CA THR A 307 6.97 -21.32 1.48
C THR A 307 6.27 -22.60 1.83
N GLU A 308 6.95 -23.74 1.58
CA GLU A 308 6.42 -25.03 1.98
C GLU A 308 5.92 -24.79 3.38
N ASN A 309 4.61 -24.90 3.54
CA ASN A 309 3.94 -24.49 4.75
C ASN A 309 4.46 -25.46 5.80
N LEU A 310 5.59 -25.12 6.43
CA LEU A 310 6.11 -25.80 7.60
C LEU A 310 4.96 -25.89 8.62
N TYR A 311 4.11 -24.86 8.66
CA TYR A 311 2.83 -24.83 9.38
C TYR A 311 1.82 -25.93 9.02
N SER A 312 1.69 -26.38 7.76
CA SER A 312 0.80 -27.49 7.42
C SER A 312 1.35 -28.83 7.89
N TRP A 313 2.67 -29.02 7.84
CA TRP A 313 3.33 -30.18 8.44
C TRP A 313 3.25 -30.18 9.96
N TYR A 314 3.42 -29.00 10.60
CA TYR A 314 3.22 -28.86 12.04
C TYR A 314 1.79 -29.21 12.44
N LEU A 315 0.77 -28.75 11.71
CA LEU A 315 -0.62 -29.14 11.98
C LEU A 315 -0.87 -30.63 11.76
N ALA A 316 -0.28 -31.22 10.71
CA ALA A 316 -0.41 -32.64 10.41
C ALA A 316 0.29 -33.56 11.45
N ILE A 317 1.30 -33.07 12.19
CA ILE A 317 2.01 -33.84 13.21
C ILE A 317 1.51 -33.52 14.61
N PHE A 318 1.33 -32.24 14.95
CA PHE A 318 0.92 -31.81 16.30
C PHE A 318 -0.52 -32.16 16.62
N VAL A 319 -1.45 -32.07 15.66
CA VAL A 319 -2.86 -32.39 15.95
C VAL A 319 -3.03 -33.87 16.27
N PRO A 320 -2.47 -34.83 15.51
CA PRO A 320 -2.48 -36.24 15.90
C PRO A 320 -1.75 -36.50 17.21
N ALA A 321 -0.60 -35.86 17.46
CA ALA A 321 0.13 -36.02 18.72
C ALA A 321 -0.68 -35.55 19.94
N ILE A 322 -1.39 -34.42 19.83
CA ILE A 322 -2.30 -33.93 20.87
C ILE A 322 -3.48 -34.89 21.06
N LEU A 323 -4.07 -35.40 19.98
CA LEU A 323 -5.18 -36.36 20.07
C LEU A 323 -4.76 -37.69 20.69
N ILE A 324 -3.56 -38.19 20.37
CA ILE A 324 -2.96 -39.38 20.98
C ILE A 324 -2.67 -39.12 22.46
N GLY A 325 -2.09 -37.96 22.79
CA GLY A 325 -1.84 -37.54 24.17
C GLY A 325 -3.12 -37.45 25.00
N LEU A 326 -4.18 -36.84 24.45
CA LEU A 326 -5.50 -36.78 25.09
C LEU A 326 -6.11 -38.18 25.24
N TRP A 327 -5.98 -39.06 24.24
CA TRP A 327 -6.45 -40.44 24.33
C TRP A 327 -5.76 -41.22 25.45
N PHE A 328 -4.44 -41.09 25.60
CA PHE A 328 -3.69 -41.68 26.72
C PHE A 328 -4.07 -41.05 28.07
N TRP A 329 -4.33 -39.74 28.10
CA TRP A 329 -4.77 -39.03 29.31
C TRP A 329 -6.15 -39.51 29.78
N PHE A 330 -7.11 -39.65 28.87
CA PHE A 330 -8.43 -40.21 29.19
C PHE A 330 -8.37 -41.69 29.59
N LYS A 331 -7.42 -42.47 29.04
CA LYS A 331 -7.18 -43.86 29.47
C LYS A 331 -6.55 -43.96 30.87
N LYS A 332 -5.66 -43.03 31.25
CA LYS A 332 -5.06 -42.97 32.60
C LYS A 332 -5.99 -42.35 33.66
N GLY A 333 -6.99 -41.58 33.25
CA GLY A 333 -7.95 -40.87 34.12
C GLY A 333 -8.89 -41.73 34.96
N ARG A 334 -8.80 -43.07 34.92
CA ARG A 334 -9.56 -43.98 35.81
C ARG A 334 -8.75 -44.60 36.95
N HIS A 335 -7.43 -44.40 37.02
CA HIS A 335 -6.60 -45.09 38.02
C HIS A 335 -5.58 -44.23 38.79
N PHE A 336 -5.65 -42.90 38.74
CA PHE A 336 -4.68 -42.05 39.43
C PHE A 336 -5.31 -40.87 40.16
N ILE A 337 -6.21 -41.16 41.11
CA ILE A 337 -6.37 -40.31 42.30
C ILE A 337 -5.36 -40.84 43.32
N SER A 338 -4.11 -40.41 43.22
CA SER A 338 -3.17 -40.44 44.32
C SER A 338 -2.15 -39.31 44.13
N ARG A 339 -1.92 -38.58 45.22
CA ARG A 339 -1.11 -37.37 45.34
C ARG A 339 0.26 -37.51 44.68
N SER A 340 0.60 -36.61 43.75
CA SER A 340 1.94 -36.03 43.65
C SER A 340 1.99 -34.83 42.71
N LYS A 341 2.40 -33.69 43.28
CA LYS A 341 3.11 -32.53 42.70
C LYS A 341 2.68 -32.02 41.31
N LEU A 342 2.14 -30.80 41.31
CA LEU A 342 2.20 -29.89 40.16
C LEU A 342 3.66 -29.70 39.75
N ASP A 343 4.02 -30.17 38.56
CA ASP A 343 5.11 -29.60 37.76
C ASP A 343 4.47 -28.79 36.63
N ASN A 344 4.49 -27.47 36.80
CA ASN A 344 4.23 -26.50 35.74
C ASN A 344 5.54 -26.32 34.96
N THR A 345 5.63 -26.84 33.74
CA THR A 345 6.69 -26.44 32.80
C THR A 345 6.22 -25.19 32.06
N SER A 346 6.83 -24.08 32.44
CA SER A 346 6.68 -22.72 31.93
C SER A 346 7.16 -22.58 30.50
N ALA A 347 6.27 -22.12 29.62
CA ALA A 347 6.68 -21.40 28.42
C ALA A 347 7.00 -19.96 28.82
N ASP A 348 8.25 -19.55 28.58
CA ASP A 348 8.89 -18.32 29.05
C ASP A 348 8.05 -17.04 28.88
N LYS A 349 7.48 -16.57 29.99
CA LYS A 349 7.22 -15.14 30.17
C LYS A 349 8.34 -14.60 31.08
N PRO A 350 9.21 -13.71 30.59
CA PRO A 350 10.45 -13.31 31.27
C PRO A 350 10.26 -12.59 32.62
N PHE A 351 9.02 -12.29 33.02
CA PHE A 351 8.67 -11.62 34.26
C PHE A 351 7.79 -12.45 35.22
N GLU A 352 7.35 -13.67 34.85
CA GLU A 352 6.44 -14.47 35.68
C GLU A 352 7.08 -14.89 37.02
N SER A 353 8.34 -15.31 37.01
CA SER A 353 9.07 -15.70 38.23
C SER A 353 9.18 -14.53 39.23
N ALA A 354 9.49 -13.33 38.74
CA ALA A 354 9.54 -12.12 39.55
C ALA A 354 8.16 -11.72 40.10
N LEU A 355 7.10 -11.80 39.29
CA LEU A 355 5.74 -11.51 39.75
C LEU A 355 5.24 -12.51 40.79
N ILE A 356 5.61 -13.79 40.68
CA ILE A 356 5.31 -14.82 41.69
C ILE A 356 6.02 -14.47 43.01
N LYS A 357 7.33 -14.18 42.98
CA LYS A 357 8.09 -13.75 44.17
C LYS A 357 7.46 -12.51 44.85
N ILE A 358 7.01 -11.53 44.06
CA ILE A 358 6.35 -10.32 44.58
C ILE A 358 5.00 -10.67 45.22
N ARG A 359 4.19 -11.51 44.57
CA ARG A 359 2.89 -11.93 45.08
C ARG A 359 3.02 -12.75 46.38
N GLU A 360 4.01 -13.65 46.44
CA GLU A 360 4.34 -14.45 47.62
C GLU A 360 4.86 -13.60 48.79
N SER A 361 5.56 -12.50 48.50
CA SER A 361 6.01 -11.57 49.54
C SER A 361 4.87 -10.88 50.30
N GLY A 362 3.65 -10.87 49.74
CA GLY A 362 2.47 -10.21 50.31
C GLY A 362 2.58 -8.67 50.39
N LYS A 363 3.69 -8.08 49.95
CA LYS A 363 3.93 -6.64 50.00
C LYS A 363 3.23 -5.95 48.83
N LYS A 364 2.34 -5.00 49.13
CA LYS A 364 1.72 -4.13 48.11
C LYS A 364 2.66 -3.03 47.60
N THR A 365 3.75 -2.76 48.31
CA THR A 365 4.71 -1.70 47.99
C THR A 365 6.13 -2.19 48.22
N LEU A 366 7.03 -1.95 47.26
CA LEU A 366 8.45 -2.28 47.34
C LEU A 366 9.32 -1.04 47.11
N SER A 367 10.43 -0.95 47.84
CA SER A 367 11.48 0.03 47.58
C SER A 367 12.28 -0.31 46.32
N SER A 368 13.08 0.64 45.84
CA SER A 368 13.92 0.42 44.63
C SER A 368 14.90 -0.73 44.79
N SER A 369 15.53 -0.87 45.95
CA SER A 369 16.49 -1.95 46.23
C SER A 369 15.81 -3.32 46.38
N GLU A 370 14.61 -3.36 46.99
CA GLU A 370 13.83 -4.60 47.08
C GLU A 370 13.37 -5.08 45.70
N LEU A 371 12.92 -4.17 44.84
CA LEU A 371 12.53 -4.53 43.49
C LEU A 371 13.71 -5.04 42.66
N ASP A 372 14.88 -4.37 42.76
CA ASP A 372 16.09 -4.78 42.06
C ASP A 372 16.55 -6.20 42.41
N ARG A 373 16.47 -6.57 43.69
CA ARG A 373 16.80 -7.92 44.17
C ARG A 373 15.84 -8.97 43.61
N ILE A 374 14.56 -8.64 43.46
CA ILE A 374 13.56 -9.60 42.97
C ILE A 374 13.68 -9.83 41.46
N ILE A 375 14.05 -8.78 40.70
CA ILE A 375 14.27 -8.86 39.24
C ILE A 375 15.73 -9.11 38.87
N GLU A 376 16.59 -9.42 39.86
CA GLU A 376 17.98 -9.86 39.69
C GLU A 376 18.87 -8.83 38.95
N ILE A 377 18.72 -7.54 39.26
CA ILE A 377 19.53 -6.43 38.69
C ILE A 377 20.30 -5.63 39.75
N ASP A 378 20.38 -6.10 40.98
CA ASP A 378 21.05 -5.43 42.10
C ASP A 378 22.59 -5.40 41.99
N ASN A 379 23.16 -6.29 41.17
CA ASN A 379 24.60 -6.33 40.86
C ASN A 379 25.04 -5.32 39.78
N GLU A 380 24.10 -4.59 39.17
CA GLU A 380 24.37 -3.64 38.10
C GLU A 380 24.76 -2.26 38.63
N SER A 381 25.40 -1.42 37.79
CA SER A 381 25.64 -0.02 38.15
C SER A 381 24.30 0.72 38.40
N PRO A 382 24.27 1.75 39.27
CA PRO A 382 23.02 2.45 39.63
C PRO A 382 22.22 2.97 38.42
N GLU A 383 22.91 3.44 37.36
CA GLU A 383 22.28 3.89 36.13
C GLU A 383 21.76 2.74 35.26
N ALA A 384 22.51 1.64 35.15
CA ALA A 384 22.07 0.45 34.42
C ALA A 384 20.85 -0.20 35.10
N ALA A 385 20.86 -0.33 36.44
CA ALA A 385 19.73 -0.83 37.22
C ALA A 385 18.47 0.05 37.01
N ARG A 386 18.63 1.37 37.00
CA ARG A 386 17.53 2.32 36.75
C ARG A 386 16.87 2.11 35.38
N ILE A 387 17.67 1.92 34.33
CA ILE A 387 17.18 1.68 32.96
C ILE A 387 16.49 0.33 32.87
N LYS A 388 17.14 -0.75 33.36
CA LYS A 388 16.59 -2.11 33.34
C LYS A 388 15.27 -2.21 34.10
N ARG A 389 15.18 -1.62 35.29
CA ARG A 389 13.94 -1.54 36.08
C ARG A 389 12.83 -0.82 35.34
N SER A 390 13.13 0.32 34.72
CA SER A 390 12.15 1.10 33.95
C SER A 390 11.58 0.30 32.77
N ASN A 391 12.44 -0.42 32.05
CA ASN A 391 12.02 -1.26 30.92
C ASN A 391 11.19 -2.45 31.39
N TRP A 392 11.63 -3.14 32.45
CA TRP A 392 10.88 -4.26 33.04
C TRP A 392 9.47 -3.85 33.47
N ILE A 393 9.33 -2.70 34.14
CA ILE A 393 8.02 -2.16 34.54
C ILE A 393 7.13 -1.86 33.31
N LYS A 394 7.70 -1.31 32.23
CA LYS A 394 6.96 -1.04 31.00
C LYS A 394 6.42 -2.31 30.36
N GLU A 395 7.23 -3.37 30.30
CA GLU A 395 6.83 -4.67 29.74
C GLU A 395 5.72 -5.31 30.57
N VAL A 396 5.87 -5.33 31.89
CA VAL A 396 4.84 -5.86 32.80
C VAL A 396 3.53 -5.09 32.68
N ASN A 397 3.58 -3.75 32.67
CA ASN A 397 2.38 -2.93 32.53
C ASN A 397 1.73 -3.07 31.14
N LEU A 398 2.51 -3.21 30.08
CA LEU A 398 1.97 -3.47 28.74
C LEU A 398 1.21 -4.79 28.71
N PHE A 399 1.81 -5.85 29.27
CA PHE A 399 1.17 -7.15 29.37
C PHE A 399 -0.14 -7.10 30.17
N TYR A 400 -0.14 -6.39 31.32
CA TYR A 400 -1.32 -6.28 32.16
C TYR A 400 -2.44 -5.41 31.55
N ARG A 401 -2.08 -4.34 30.81
CA ARG A 401 -3.06 -3.54 30.05
C ARG A 401 -3.78 -4.36 29.00
N ILE A 402 -3.05 -5.22 28.27
CA ILE A 402 -3.66 -6.10 27.26
C ILE A 402 -4.70 -7.04 27.89
N GLN A 403 -4.49 -7.47 29.14
CA GLN A 403 -5.39 -8.43 29.80
C GLN A 403 -6.51 -7.80 30.62
N ARG A 404 -6.25 -6.65 31.25
CA ARG A 404 -7.11 -6.09 32.32
C ARG A 404 -7.35 -4.59 32.17
N ASP A 405 -6.85 -3.96 31.10
CA ASP A 405 -6.95 -2.52 30.81
C ASP A 405 -6.46 -1.61 31.97
N LYS A 406 -5.50 -2.09 32.76
CA LYS A 406 -4.94 -1.38 33.92
C LYS A 406 -3.43 -1.62 34.04
N ASN A 407 -2.72 -0.67 34.66
CA ASN A 407 -1.32 -0.85 35.06
C ASN A 407 -1.23 -1.70 36.32
N LEU A 408 -0.37 -2.72 36.31
CA LEU A 408 -0.07 -3.51 37.50
C LEU A 408 0.84 -2.74 38.48
N ILE A 409 1.78 -1.96 37.96
CA ILE A 409 2.83 -1.30 38.75
C ILE A 409 2.74 0.22 38.58
N THR A 410 2.64 0.95 39.68
CA THR A 410 2.75 2.42 39.71
C THR A 410 3.95 2.87 40.55
N ARG A 411 4.61 3.96 40.12
CA ARG A 411 5.74 4.55 40.83
C ARG A 411 5.27 5.77 41.62
N GLU A 412 5.51 5.78 42.92
CA GLU A 412 5.18 6.88 43.84
C GLU A 412 6.43 7.34 44.58
N ARG A 413 6.46 8.59 45.05
CA ARG A 413 7.56 9.06 45.92
C ARG A 413 7.42 8.43 47.29
N ASP A 414 8.53 8.02 47.90
CA ASP A 414 8.50 7.44 49.23
C ASP A 414 7.96 8.47 50.24
N PRO A 415 6.91 8.13 51.02
CA PRO A 415 6.33 9.04 51.99
C PRO A 415 7.25 9.38 53.18
N LYS A 416 8.27 8.55 53.46
CA LYS A 416 9.25 8.77 54.53
C LYS A 416 10.46 9.57 54.06
N ASP A 417 10.89 9.41 52.81
CA ASP A 417 11.95 10.21 52.20
C ASP A 417 11.64 10.49 50.72
N ARG A 418 11.18 11.71 50.43
CA ARG A 418 10.75 12.13 49.08
C ARG A 418 11.87 12.10 48.01
N ARG A 419 13.12 11.82 48.38
CA ARG A 419 14.24 11.60 47.45
C ARG A 419 14.19 10.22 46.79
N PHE A 420 13.49 9.26 47.38
CA PHE A 420 13.39 7.89 46.86
C PHE A 420 12.01 7.60 46.25
N TYR A 421 11.96 6.55 45.44
CA TYR A 421 10.73 6.04 44.83
C TYR A 421 10.38 4.67 45.39
N VAL A 422 9.08 4.45 45.60
CA VAL A 422 8.46 3.17 45.92
C VAL A 422 7.56 2.72 44.77
N TYR A 423 7.47 1.41 44.58
CA TYR A 423 6.69 0.78 43.51
C TYR A 423 5.52 0.04 44.13
N LYS A 424 4.30 0.42 43.73
CA LYS A 424 3.05 -0.13 44.24
C LYS A 424 2.46 -1.11 43.23
N PHE A 425 2.03 -2.27 43.72
CA PHE A 425 1.49 -3.37 42.93
C PHE A 425 -0.01 -3.52 43.15
N HIS A 426 -0.77 -3.58 42.07
CA HIS A 426 -2.24 -3.65 42.05
C HIS A 426 -2.71 -5.03 41.54
N PHE A 427 -2.49 -6.06 42.35
CA PHE A 427 -3.00 -7.41 42.08
C PHE A 427 -4.50 -7.49 42.41
N ASP A 428 -5.33 -6.82 41.61
CA ASP A 428 -6.81 -6.85 41.74
C ASP A 428 -7.45 -7.81 40.72
#